data_AF-A0A1W1I533-F1
#
_entry.id   AF-A0A1W1I533-F1
#
_cell.length_a   1.000
_cell.length_b   1.000
_cell.length_c   1.000
_cell.angle_alpha   90.00
_cell.angle_beta   90.00
_cell.angle_gamma   90.00
#
_symmetry.space_group_name_H-M   'P 1'
#
loop_
_entity.id
_entity.type
_entity.pdbx_description
1 polymer ?
#
loop_
_entity_poly.entity_id
_entity_poly.type
_entity_poly.pdbx_seq_one_letter_code
_entity_poly.pdbx_strand_id
1 'polypeptide(L)'
;MMSSNSVLRLLVMMVLWLVSGTGCTNREFSRTPRTGTEQLLLSHALERSVSAFEALSPPPAKAAVEVMGYAGTRQVLEPTLLSNSPMINSNIAPTSGPESTELNPPMMRPLGSELLMMRGFVEGRLAELGYAVVDRRDDADLWVRVMVLALGTDQGQNFFGMPAIQSTVIPFSTPALTLYAAQRQIAYVRYRLQIYDSRTRQWFIPGRWYEGSAYYNQYTVFFFINFRGTDMVEVPALQ
;
A
#
# COMPACT_ATOMS: atom_id res chain seq x y z
N MET A 1 41.34 -49.46 -20.12
CA MET A 1 40.33 -49.34 -21.20
C MET A 1 38.96 -49.48 -20.57
N MET A 2 38.21 -48.39 -20.46
CA MET A 2 36.88 -48.36 -19.85
C MET A 2 35.88 -48.97 -20.84
N SER A 3 35.06 -49.93 -20.40
CA SER A 3 34.08 -50.60 -21.27
C SER A 3 33.09 -49.59 -21.87
N SER A 4 32.75 -49.74 -23.16
CA SER A 4 31.81 -48.88 -23.89
C SER A 4 30.49 -48.66 -23.13
N ASN A 5 30.04 -49.67 -22.37
CA ASN A 5 28.81 -49.60 -21.58
C ASN A 5 28.95 -48.72 -20.33
N SER A 6 30.15 -48.63 -19.75
CA SER A 6 30.44 -47.77 -18.60
C SER A 6 30.46 -46.29 -19.00
N VAL A 7 30.99 -45.99 -20.19
CA VAL A 7 31.00 -44.63 -20.74
C VAL A 7 29.58 -44.17 -21.08
N LEU A 8 28.76 -45.05 -21.67
CA LEU A 8 27.36 -44.75 -21.99
C LEU A 8 26.52 -44.50 -20.72
N ARG A 9 26.71 -45.29 -19.65
CA ARG A 9 26.00 -45.09 -18.37
C ARG A 9 26.36 -43.76 -17.70
N LEU A 10 27.65 -43.38 -17.72
CA LEU A 10 28.09 -42.08 -17.19
C LEU A 10 27.50 -40.91 -17.98
N LEU A 11 27.42 -41.02 -19.31
CA LEU A 11 26.80 -40.01 -20.17
C LEU A 11 25.30 -39.84 -19.87
N VAL A 12 24.56 -40.95 -19.72
CA VAL A 12 23.13 -40.92 -19.40
C VAL A 12 22.89 -40.28 -18.03
N MET A 13 23.70 -40.62 -17.02
CA MET A 13 23.57 -40.01 -15.69
C MET A 13 23.91 -38.50 -15.71
N MET A 14 24.92 -38.09 -16.48
CA MET A 14 25.29 -36.68 -16.63
C MET A 14 24.19 -35.85 -17.31
N VAL A 15 23.54 -36.40 -18.35
CA VAL A 15 22.40 -35.75 -19.02
C VAL A 15 21.19 -35.67 -18.08
N LEU A 16 20.89 -36.74 -17.31
CA LEU A 16 19.81 -36.74 -16.34
C LEU A 16 20.04 -35.72 -15.21
N TRP A 17 21.29 -35.56 -14.78
CA TRP A 17 21.70 -34.53 -13.80
C TRP A 17 21.56 -33.12 -14.37
N LEU A 18 21.95 -32.89 -15.63
CA LEU A 18 21.81 -31.60 -16.30
C LEU A 18 20.35 -31.18 -16.45
N VAL A 19 19.46 -32.11 -16.82
CA VAL A 19 18.02 -31.84 -17.00
C VAL A 19 17.31 -31.59 -15.67
N SER A 20 17.80 -32.17 -14.57
CA SER A 20 17.19 -32.00 -13.24
C SER A 20 17.53 -30.67 -12.56
N GLY A 21 18.53 -29.93 -13.06
CA GLY A 21 18.98 -28.65 -12.49
C GLY A 21 18.29 -27.40 -13.05
N THR A 22 17.56 -27.50 -14.16
CA THR A 22 16.97 -26.33 -14.83
C THR A 22 15.52 -26.12 -14.42
N GLY A 23 15.29 -25.82 -13.14
CA GLY A 23 14.04 -25.23 -12.69
C GLY A 23 14.07 -23.72 -12.91
N CYS A 24 13.44 -23.22 -13.98
CA CYS A 24 13.22 -21.78 -14.14
C CYS A 24 12.13 -21.34 -13.16
N THR A 25 12.54 -20.80 -12.01
CA THR A 25 11.64 -20.03 -11.13
C THR A 25 11.57 -18.61 -11.69
N ASN A 26 10.46 -18.26 -12.34
CA ASN A 26 10.19 -16.87 -12.71
C ASN A 26 9.55 -16.18 -11.52
N ARG A 27 10.26 -15.19 -10.96
CA ARG A 27 9.67 -14.22 -10.02
C ARG A 27 9.25 -13.00 -10.83
N GLU A 28 7.98 -12.95 -11.21
CA GLU A 28 7.40 -11.75 -11.78
C GLU A 28 7.05 -10.80 -10.62
N PHE A 29 7.78 -9.68 -10.52
CA PHE A 29 7.30 -8.54 -9.75
C PHE A 29 6.18 -7.89 -10.57
N SER A 30 4.94 -8.19 -10.19
CA SER A 30 3.75 -7.56 -10.78
C SER A 30 3.84 -6.04 -10.60
N ARG A 31 4.16 -5.31 -11.66
CA ARG A 31 4.02 -3.85 -11.71
C ARG A 31 2.61 -3.55 -12.21
N THR A 32 1.63 -3.53 -11.30
CA THR A 32 0.27 -3.07 -11.61
C THR A 32 0.03 -1.68 -10.99
N PRO A 33 -0.77 -0.80 -11.63
CA PRO A 33 -1.48 0.27 -10.93
C PRO A 33 -2.27 -0.33 -9.75
N ARG A 34 -2.39 0.38 -8.61
CA ARG A 34 -2.96 -0.19 -7.38
C ARG A 34 -4.25 -0.97 -7.64
N THR A 35 -4.26 -2.25 -7.25
CA THR A 35 -5.43 -3.12 -7.43
C THR A 35 -6.46 -2.91 -6.32
N GLY A 36 -7.72 -3.27 -6.55
CA GLY A 36 -8.77 -3.19 -5.51
C GLY A 36 -8.42 -4.00 -4.25
N THR A 37 -7.71 -5.13 -4.41
CA THR A 37 -7.22 -5.94 -3.29
C THR A 37 -6.19 -5.20 -2.44
N GLU A 38 -5.28 -4.43 -3.04
CA GLU A 38 -4.32 -3.62 -2.28
C GLU A 38 -4.99 -2.50 -1.49
N GLN A 39 -6.00 -1.86 -2.07
CA GLN A 39 -6.77 -0.82 -1.38
C GLN A 39 -7.50 -1.41 -0.17
N LEU A 40 -8.11 -2.59 -0.33
CA LEU A 40 -8.80 -3.31 0.75
C LEU A 40 -7.84 -3.82 1.84
N LEU A 41 -6.68 -4.36 1.44
CA LEU A 41 -5.64 -4.78 2.37
C LEU A 41 -5.17 -3.60 3.22
N LEU A 42 -4.91 -2.46 2.58
CA LEU A 42 -4.43 -1.28 3.28
C LEU A 42 -5.50 -0.69 4.21
N SER A 43 -6.77 -0.67 3.80
CA SER A 43 -7.86 -0.20 4.67
C SER A 43 -8.03 -1.08 5.90
N HIS A 44 -7.96 -2.41 5.76
CA HIS A 44 -8.03 -3.33 6.91
C HIS A 44 -6.82 -3.23 7.84
N ALA A 45 -5.62 -3.10 7.28
CA ALA A 45 -4.42 -2.89 8.09
C ALA A 45 -4.51 -1.57 8.87
N LEU A 46 -5.02 -0.50 8.25
CA LEU A 46 -5.27 0.78 8.94
C LEU A 46 -6.33 0.66 10.04
N GLU A 47 -7.48 0.08 9.72
CA GLU A 47 -8.58 -0.13 10.67
C GLU A 47 -8.10 -0.85 11.94
N ARG A 48 -7.37 -1.95 11.78
CA ARG A 48 -6.78 -2.72 12.91
C ARG A 48 -5.73 -1.93 13.69
N SER A 49 -4.94 -1.12 13.00
CA SER A 49 -3.91 -0.30 13.67
C SER A 49 -4.54 0.81 14.52
N VAL A 50 -5.63 1.40 14.01
CA VAL A 50 -6.33 2.53 14.63
C VAL A 50 -7.29 2.05 15.73
N SER A 51 -7.83 0.83 15.65
CA SER A 51 -8.67 0.28 16.73
C SER A 51 -7.92 0.15 18.06
N ALA A 52 -6.59 0.02 18.02
CA ALA A 52 -5.72 0.01 19.20
C ALA A 52 -5.54 1.40 19.84
N PHE A 53 -6.04 2.46 19.20
CA PHE A 53 -6.05 3.81 19.76
C PHE A 53 -7.12 3.94 20.83
N GLU A 54 -6.70 4.34 22.02
CA GLU A 54 -7.50 4.52 23.23
C GLU A 54 -7.79 6.01 23.46
N ALA A 55 -8.87 6.31 24.20
CA ALA A 55 -9.23 7.67 24.55
C ALA A 55 -8.15 8.39 25.38
N LEU A 56 -7.87 9.63 24.99
CA LEU A 56 -6.99 10.58 25.67
C LEU A 56 -7.78 11.36 26.73
N SER A 57 -7.76 10.93 27.99
CA SER A 57 -8.50 11.61 29.05
C SER A 57 -8.08 13.09 29.22
N PRO A 58 -9.02 14.04 29.43
CA PRO A 58 -10.47 13.90 29.46
C PRO A 58 -11.15 14.35 28.13
N PRO A 59 -12.02 13.52 27.50
CA PRO A 59 -12.98 13.99 26.50
C PRO A 59 -14.12 14.80 27.17
N PRO A 60 -14.80 15.72 26.44
CA PRO A 60 -14.62 16.04 25.03
C PRO A 60 -13.72 17.27 24.83
N ALA A 61 -12.58 17.06 24.17
CA ALA A 61 -11.65 18.10 23.76
C ALA A 61 -11.69 18.26 22.22
N LYS A 62 -11.42 19.46 21.70
CA LYS A 62 -11.25 19.64 20.25
C LYS A 62 -9.93 19.02 19.81
N ALA A 63 -9.95 18.14 18.81
CA ALA A 63 -8.76 17.44 18.34
C ALA A 63 -8.42 17.80 16.89
N ALA A 64 -7.17 18.20 16.62
CA ALA A 64 -6.66 18.34 15.26
C ALA A 64 -5.68 17.20 14.96
N VAL A 65 -5.78 16.61 13.77
CA VAL A 65 -4.89 15.53 13.33
C VAL A 65 -3.92 16.03 12.27
N GLU A 66 -2.64 15.79 12.49
CA GLU A 66 -1.59 16.05 11.52
C GLU A 66 -0.87 14.72 11.22
N VAL A 67 -0.82 14.32 9.95
CA VAL A 67 -0.09 13.11 9.54
C VAL A 67 1.24 13.51 8.92
N MET A 68 2.33 12.98 9.49
CA MET A 68 3.68 13.08 8.98
C MET A 68 4.15 11.70 8.55
N GLY A 69 4.66 11.56 7.34
CA GLY A 69 5.19 10.28 6.86
C GLY A 69 6.32 10.48 5.86
N TYR A 70 7.05 9.40 5.60
CA TYR A 70 7.92 9.34 4.44
C TYR A 70 7.03 9.34 3.20
N ALA A 71 7.01 10.45 2.45
CA ALA A 71 6.36 10.46 1.14
C ALA A 71 7.11 9.46 0.25
N GLY A 72 6.44 8.35 -0.08
CA GLY A 72 6.93 7.44 -1.12
C GLY A 72 7.23 8.26 -2.37
N THR A 73 8.39 8.04 -2.97
CA THR A 73 9.09 8.88 -3.96
C THR A 73 8.30 9.19 -5.25
N ARG A 74 7.03 8.78 -5.37
CA ARG A 74 6.14 9.09 -6.50
C ARG A 74 5.34 10.38 -6.37
N GLN A 75 5.02 10.85 -5.17
CA GLN A 75 4.16 12.05 -5.01
C GLN A 75 4.92 13.38 -5.02
N VAL A 76 6.24 13.35 -4.89
CA VAL A 76 7.09 14.55 -5.03
C VAL A 76 7.53 14.76 -6.49
N LEU A 77 7.19 13.82 -7.38
CA LEU A 77 7.53 13.84 -8.81
C LEU A 77 6.32 14.12 -9.71
N GLU A 78 5.27 14.78 -9.21
CA GLU A 78 4.51 15.66 -10.10
C GLU A 78 5.19 17.03 -10.07
N PRO A 79 5.89 17.40 -11.14
CA PRO A 79 6.63 18.63 -11.16
C PRO A 79 5.66 19.81 -11.17
N THR A 80 5.67 20.56 -10.07
CA THR A 80 5.66 22.03 -10.11
C THR A 80 6.75 22.63 -11.04
N LEU A 81 7.55 21.79 -11.72
CA LEU A 81 8.53 22.11 -12.75
C LEU A 81 8.02 22.03 -14.20
N LEU A 82 6.71 22.07 -14.46
CA LEU A 82 6.19 22.43 -15.79
C LEU A 82 5.20 23.60 -15.70
N SER A 83 5.64 24.70 -15.08
CA SER A 83 4.97 26.01 -15.16
C SER A 83 4.99 26.63 -16.58
N ASN A 84 5.58 25.97 -17.59
CA ASN A 84 5.69 26.48 -18.96
C ASN A 84 5.55 25.39 -20.05
N SER A 85 4.56 24.49 -19.94
CA SER A 85 4.14 23.73 -21.14
C SER A 85 3.02 24.49 -21.85
N PRO A 86 3.18 24.90 -23.12
CA PRO A 86 2.15 25.61 -23.84
C PRO A 86 1.02 24.66 -24.26
N MET A 87 -0.21 25.14 -24.09
CA MET A 87 -1.42 24.82 -24.88
C MET A 87 -2.10 23.46 -24.66
N ILE A 88 -3.02 23.38 -23.68
CA ILE A 88 -4.42 23.02 -23.97
C ILE A 88 -5.31 24.07 -23.30
N ASN A 89 -6.08 24.75 -24.15
CA ASN A 89 -6.95 25.88 -23.85
C ASN A 89 -8.17 25.46 -23.02
N SER A 90 -8.35 26.07 -21.85
CA SER A 90 -9.67 26.34 -21.28
C SER A 90 -9.79 27.81 -20.88
N ASN A 91 -10.32 28.58 -21.81
CA ASN A 91 -10.69 30.00 -21.75
C ASN A 91 -11.26 30.46 -20.38
N ILE A 92 -10.42 31.05 -19.53
CA ILE A 92 -10.78 32.17 -18.65
C ILE A 92 -9.54 33.06 -18.53
N ALA A 93 -9.58 34.23 -19.20
CA ALA A 93 -8.48 35.19 -19.19
C ALA A 93 -8.40 35.97 -17.85
N PRO A 94 -7.23 36.53 -17.51
CA PRO A 94 -6.90 37.06 -16.18
C PRO A 94 -7.09 38.59 -16.11
N THR A 95 -7.44 39.11 -14.94
CA THR A 95 -7.26 40.52 -14.60
C THR A 95 -6.27 40.66 -13.45
N SER A 96 -5.14 41.28 -13.77
CA SER A 96 -4.01 41.64 -12.92
C SER A 96 -4.32 42.75 -11.90
N GLY A 97 -3.73 42.67 -10.70
CA GLY A 97 -3.60 43.76 -9.72
C GLY A 97 -2.76 43.34 -8.51
N PRO A 98 -2.03 44.27 -7.85
CA PRO A 98 -0.70 44.00 -7.28
C PRO A 98 -0.70 43.53 -5.81
N GLU A 99 0.37 42.82 -5.47
CA GLU A 99 1.03 42.69 -4.17
C GLU A 99 0.38 43.43 -2.98
N SER A 100 -0.30 42.67 -2.12
CA SER A 100 -0.41 43.00 -0.70
C SER A 100 -0.30 41.71 0.12
N THR A 101 0.75 41.67 0.93
CA THR A 101 0.97 40.82 2.09
C THR A 101 -0.33 40.43 2.79
N GLU A 102 -0.87 39.26 2.44
CA GLU A 102 -1.94 38.62 3.19
C GLU A 102 -1.40 37.31 3.76
N LEU A 103 -1.53 37.19 5.08
CA LEU A 103 -1.08 36.10 5.92
C LEU A 103 -1.84 34.82 5.49
N ASN A 104 -1.39 34.16 4.43
CA ASN A 104 -1.98 32.89 4.00
C ASN A 104 -1.82 31.90 5.17
N PRO A 105 -2.92 31.32 5.71
CA PRO A 105 -2.79 30.29 6.73
C PRO A 105 -1.93 29.16 6.16
N PRO A 106 -1.13 28.45 6.98
CA PRO A 106 -0.26 27.40 6.48
C PRO A 106 -1.14 26.35 5.78
N MET A 107 -1.17 26.41 4.46
CA MET A 107 -1.88 25.47 3.62
C MET A 107 -1.29 24.10 3.95
N MET A 108 -2.13 23.21 4.47
CA MET A 108 -1.75 21.83 4.77
C MET A 108 -1.05 21.29 3.52
N ARG A 109 0.22 20.89 3.67
CA ARG A 109 1.04 20.36 2.57
C ARG A 109 0.20 19.30 1.84
N PRO A 110 0.21 19.18 0.50
CA PRO A 110 -0.52 18.10 -0.15
C PRO A 110 0.04 16.77 0.34
N LEU A 111 -0.68 16.13 1.25
CA LEU A 111 -0.38 14.79 1.72
C LEU A 111 -0.71 13.83 0.58
N GLY A 112 0.09 12.77 0.45
CA GLY A 112 -0.26 11.67 -0.44
C GLY A 112 -1.64 11.10 -0.16
N SER A 113 -2.30 10.54 -1.17
CA SER A 113 -3.62 9.90 -1.04
C SER A 113 -3.69 8.89 0.13
N GLU A 114 -2.60 8.16 0.38
CA GLU A 114 -2.50 7.19 1.48
C GLU A 114 -2.39 7.85 2.86
N LEU A 115 -1.70 8.98 2.95
CA LEU A 115 -1.58 9.73 4.21
C LEU A 115 -2.88 10.51 4.51
N LEU A 116 -3.60 10.95 3.48
CA LEU A 116 -4.96 11.48 3.63
C LEU A 116 -5.93 10.41 4.12
N MET A 117 -5.82 9.18 3.59
CA MET A 117 -6.58 8.05 4.11
C MET A 117 -6.26 7.79 5.58
N MET A 118 -4.97 7.73 5.96
CA MET A 118 -4.53 7.61 7.35
C MET A 118 -5.14 8.70 8.25
N ARG A 119 -5.14 9.96 7.79
CA ARG A 119 -5.76 11.10 8.51
C ARG A 119 -7.24 10.81 8.78
N GLY A 120 -7.99 10.44 7.74
CA GLY A 120 -9.41 10.13 7.87
C GLY A 120 -9.72 8.98 8.83
N PHE A 121 -8.92 7.91 8.84
CA PHE A 121 -9.09 6.81 9.79
C PHE A 121 -8.84 7.24 11.23
N VAL A 122 -7.80 8.04 11.49
CA VAL A 122 -7.49 8.54 12.84
C VAL A 122 -8.53 9.55 13.31
N GLU A 123 -8.98 10.45 12.43
CA GLU A 123 -10.05 11.40 12.71
C GLU A 123 -11.38 10.68 13.01
N GLY A 124 -11.73 9.67 12.21
CA GLY A 124 -12.90 8.83 12.45
C GLY A 124 -12.84 8.14 13.82
N ARG A 125 -11.69 7.58 14.18
CA ARG A 125 -11.51 6.96 15.49
C ARG A 125 -11.57 7.95 16.64
N LEU A 126 -11.02 9.15 16.48
CA LEU A 126 -11.17 10.22 17.46
C LEU A 126 -12.63 10.64 17.61
N ALA A 127 -13.37 10.73 16.51
CA ALA A 127 -14.81 11.01 16.56
C ALA A 127 -15.58 9.88 17.28
N GLU A 128 -15.27 8.61 17.02
CA GLU A 128 -15.84 7.45 17.76
C GLU A 128 -15.58 7.53 19.26
N LEU A 129 -14.43 8.06 19.67
CA LEU A 129 -14.06 8.24 21.08
C LEU A 129 -14.63 9.53 21.70
N GLY A 130 -15.40 10.32 20.94
CA GLY A 130 -16.10 11.51 21.43
C GLY A 130 -15.33 12.83 21.31
N TYR A 131 -14.23 12.90 20.55
CA TYR A 131 -13.52 14.15 20.28
C TYR A 131 -14.18 14.93 19.14
N ALA A 132 -14.21 16.26 19.27
CA ALA A 132 -14.61 17.13 18.18
C ALA A 132 -13.42 17.36 17.24
N VAL A 133 -13.43 16.73 16.07
CA VAL A 133 -12.33 16.89 15.09
C VAL A 133 -12.41 18.27 14.44
N VAL A 134 -11.30 19.00 14.45
CA VAL A 134 -11.16 20.33 13.84
C VAL A 134 -10.03 20.32 12.81
N ASP A 135 -10.18 21.08 11.72
CA ASP A 135 -9.19 21.14 10.65
C ASP A 135 -7.92 21.90 11.03
N ARG A 136 -8.08 22.95 11.83
CA ARG A 136 -6.98 23.84 12.22
C ARG A 136 -6.42 23.44 13.57
N ARG A 137 -5.09 23.34 13.63
CA ARG A 137 -4.33 23.17 14.88
C ARG A 137 -4.64 24.26 15.91
N ASP A 138 -4.81 25.50 15.46
CA ASP A 138 -5.02 26.65 16.35
C ASP A 138 -6.35 26.57 17.12
N ASP A 139 -7.32 25.84 16.56
CA ASP A 139 -8.65 25.68 17.14
C ASP A 139 -8.75 24.42 18.04
N ALA A 140 -7.66 23.66 18.17
CA ALA A 140 -7.64 22.38 18.86
C ALA A 140 -7.10 22.48 20.29
N ASP A 141 -7.76 21.78 21.21
CA ASP A 141 -7.29 21.53 22.57
C ASP A 141 -6.20 20.45 22.58
N LEU A 142 -6.36 19.44 21.72
CA LEU A 142 -5.44 18.32 21.52
C LEU A 142 -4.96 18.29 20.08
N TRP A 143 -3.65 18.37 19.88
CA TRP A 143 -3.04 18.20 18.57
C TRP A 143 -2.38 16.83 18.48
N VAL A 144 -2.97 15.96 17.67
CA VAL A 144 -2.52 14.58 17.45
C VAL A 144 -1.67 14.54 16.19
N ARG A 145 -0.36 14.41 16.36
CA ARG A 145 0.57 14.16 15.27
C ARG A 145 0.81 12.68 15.09
N VAL A 146 0.51 12.18 13.90
CA VAL A 146 0.71 10.79 13.49
C VAL A 146 2.03 10.69 12.73
N MET A 147 3.02 10.03 13.31
CA MET A 147 4.31 9.76 12.68
C MET A 147 4.26 8.39 12.02
N VAL A 148 4.06 8.36 10.69
CA VAL A 148 4.00 7.15 9.88
C VAL A 148 5.42 6.66 9.59
N LEU A 149 5.72 5.43 10.05
CA LEU A 149 7.00 4.77 9.81
C LEU A 149 6.93 3.82 8.62
N ALA A 150 5.82 3.10 8.49
CA ALA A 150 5.55 2.21 7.37
C ALA A 150 4.07 2.28 7.00
N LEU A 151 3.79 2.46 5.73
CA LEU A 151 2.45 2.42 5.15
C LEU A 151 2.60 1.90 3.73
N GLY A 152 2.11 0.69 3.47
CA GLY A 152 2.21 0.14 2.12
C GLY A 152 1.80 -1.32 2.02
N THR A 153 1.87 -1.80 0.78
CA THR A 153 1.62 -3.19 0.39
C THR A 153 2.89 -3.80 -0.17
N ASP A 154 3.07 -5.09 0.08
CA ASP A 154 4.07 -5.93 -0.57
C ASP A 154 3.35 -7.08 -1.29
N GLN A 155 3.85 -7.44 -2.47
CA GLN A 155 3.31 -8.53 -3.28
C GLN A 155 4.44 -9.41 -3.82
N GLY A 156 4.23 -10.73 -3.75
CA GLY A 156 5.12 -11.71 -4.33
C GLY A 156 4.34 -12.80 -5.06
N GLN A 157 4.87 -13.26 -6.19
CA GLN A 157 4.30 -14.36 -6.96
C GLN A 157 5.36 -15.41 -7.28
N ASN A 158 5.03 -16.65 -6.99
CA ASN A 158 5.76 -17.82 -7.46
C ASN A 158 4.87 -18.55 -8.46
N PHE A 159 5.38 -18.78 -9.66
CA PHE A 159 4.65 -19.47 -10.72
C PHE A 159 5.48 -20.62 -11.28
N PHE A 160 4.83 -21.78 -11.45
CA PHE A 160 5.37 -22.96 -12.10
C PHE A 160 4.33 -23.52 -13.08
N GLY A 161 4.66 -23.50 -14.36
CA GLY A 161 3.73 -23.87 -15.42
C GLY A 161 4.16 -23.29 -16.77
N MET A 162 3.31 -23.45 -17.79
CA MET A 162 3.51 -22.75 -19.06
C MET A 162 2.77 -21.40 -18.97
N PRO A 163 3.46 -20.26 -19.11
CA PRO A 163 2.80 -18.96 -19.18
C PRO A 163 1.91 -18.88 -20.42
N ALA A 164 0.93 -17.98 -20.39
CA ALA A 164 0.08 -17.75 -21.56
C ALA A 164 0.94 -17.20 -22.72
N ILE A 165 0.82 -17.80 -23.90
CA ILE A 165 1.46 -17.30 -25.12
C ILE A 165 0.39 -16.58 -25.92
N GLN A 166 0.55 -15.26 -26.09
CA GLN A 166 -0.29 -14.49 -27.00
C GLN A 166 0.25 -14.66 -28.43
N SER A 167 -0.47 -15.41 -29.26
CA SER A 167 -0.14 -15.51 -30.69
C SER A 167 -0.61 -14.25 -31.41
N THR A 168 0.29 -13.57 -32.11
CA THR A 168 -0.06 -12.41 -32.97
C THR A 168 -0.63 -12.84 -34.32
N VAL A 169 -0.51 -14.13 -34.67
CA VAL A 169 -0.84 -14.65 -36.00
C VAL A 169 -2.19 -15.38 -36.01
N ILE A 170 -2.57 -16.01 -34.89
CA ILE A 170 -3.85 -16.73 -34.78
C ILE A 170 -4.56 -16.22 -33.52
N PRO A 171 -5.84 -15.79 -33.60
CA PRO A 171 -6.56 -15.17 -32.48
C PRO A 171 -7.05 -16.21 -31.45
N PHE A 172 -6.23 -17.20 -31.12
CA PHE A 172 -6.41 -18.02 -29.92
C PHE A 172 -5.25 -17.74 -28.95
N SER A 173 -5.58 -17.36 -27.72
CA SER A 173 -4.65 -17.38 -26.61
C SER A 173 -4.63 -18.77 -26.00
N THR A 174 -3.48 -19.43 -25.93
CA THR A 174 -3.36 -20.62 -25.08
C THR A 174 -3.38 -20.15 -23.62
N PRO A 175 -4.35 -20.59 -22.80
CA PRO A 175 -4.39 -20.19 -21.40
C PRO A 175 -3.15 -20.68 -20.67
N ALA A 176 -2.76 -19.98 -19.62
CA ALA A 176 -1.64 -20.40 -18.78
C ALA A 176 -1.92 -21.79 -18.20
N LEU A 177 -1.00 -22.73 -18.44
CA LEU A 177 -1.04 -24.08 -17.92
C LEU A 177 -0.29 -24.09 -16.57
N THR A 178 -0.97 -23.58 -15.53
CA THR A 178 -0.45 -23.49 -14.16
C THR A 178 -0.42 -24.84 -13.46
N LEU A 179 0.75 -25.40 -13.20
CA LEU A 179 0.88 -26.57 -12.30
C LEU A 179 0.80 -26.13 -10.84
N TYR A 180 1.47 -25.03 -10.53
CA TYR A 180 1.46 -24.39 -9.21
C TYR A 180 1.64 -22.88 -9.34
N ALA A 181 0.79 -22.10 -8.70
CA ALA A 181 1.00 -20.68 -8.46
C ALA A 181 0.73 -20.35 -7.00
N ALA A 182 1.56 -19.49 -6.43
CA ALA A 182 1.38 -18.91 -5.12
C ALA A 182 1.54 -17.39 -5.22
N GLN A 183 0.43 -16.68 -5.09
CA GLN A 183 0.37 -15.23 -5.05
C GLN A 183 0.13 -14.81 -3.60
N ARG A 184 1.04 -14.01 -3.06
CA ARG A 184 0.99 -13.51 -1.69
C ARG A 184 0.97 -11.99 -1.73
N GLN A 185 0.06 -11.40 -0.99
CA GLN A 185 -0.04 -9.96 -0.82
C GLN A 185 -0.22 -9.67 0.66
N ILE A 186 0.48 -8.66 1.17
CA ILE A 186 0.40 -8.24 2.56
C ILE A 186 0.38 -6.71 2.61
N ALA A 187 -0.48 -6.15 3.44
CA ALA A 187 -0.41 -4.75 3.85
C ALA A 187 0.20 -4.67 5.25
N TYR A 188 1.04 -3.67 5.46
CA TYR A 188 1.63 -3.37 6.76
C TYR A 188 1.56 -1.87 7.04
N VAL A 189 1.08 -1.56 8.25
CA VAL A 189 0.97 -0.21 8.79
C VAL A 189 1.70 -0.18 10.11
N ARG A 190 2.57 0.82 10.28
CA ARG A 190 3.22 1.13 11.55
C ARG A 190 3.37 2.63 11.71
N TYR A 191 2.90 3.14 12.84
CA TYR A 191 3.04 4.55 13.20
C TYR A 191 3.18 4.73 14.71
N ARG A 192 3.55 5.95 15.10
CA ARG A 192 3.55 6.41 16.49
C ARG A 192 2.78 7.71 16.57
N LEU A 193 2.23 7.99 17.74
CA LEU A 193 1.54 9.24 18.01
C LEU A 193 2.41 10.17 18.84
N GLN A 194 2.29 11.46 18.58
CA GLN A 194 2.77 12.54 19.42
C GLN A 194 1.58 13.45 19.66
N ILE A 195 1.20 13.63 20.91
CA ILE A 195 0.04 14.41 21.29
C ILE A 195 0.55 15.66 21.98
N TYR A 196 0.08 16.81 21.55
CA TYR A 196 0.35 18.07 22.20
C TYR A 196 -0.95 18.59 22.80
N ASP A 197 -0.93 18.80 24.12
CA ASP A 197 -2.03 19.42 24.83
C ASP A 197 -1.80 20.93 24.87
N SER A 198 -2.71 21.70 24.28
CA SER A 198 -2.60 23.15 24.20
C SER A 198 -2.89 23.84 25.54
N ARG A 199 -3.63 23.20 26.46
CA ARG A 199 -3.88 23.70 27.82
C ARG A 199 -2.64 23.60 28.68
N THR A 200 -1.99 22.43 28.69
CA THR A 200 -0.79 22.20 29.51
C THR A 200 0.50 22.62 28.81
N ARG A 201 0.44 22.87 27.48
CA ARG A 201 1.59 23.17 26.61
C ARG A 201 2.68 22.10 26.65
N GLN A 202 2.27 20.85 26.83
CA GLN A 202 3.17 19.72 26.95
C GLN A 202 2.95 18.70 25.83
N TRP A 203 4.04 18.04 25.45
CA TRP A 203 4.01 16.89 24.57
C TRP A 203 3.88 15.61 25.39
N PHE A 204 2.90 14.81 25.03
CA PHE A 204 2.73 13.44 25.47
C PHE A 204 3.00 12.50 24.29
N ILE A 205 4.01 11.63 24.43
CA ILE A 205 4.37 10.65 23.41
C ILE A 205 4.11 9.26 24.01
N PRO A 206 3.03 8.58 23.61
CA PRO A 206 2.80 7.20 24.02
C PRO A 206 4.02 6.33 23.68
N GLY A 207 4.48 5.53 24.64
CA GLY A 207 5.60 4.61 24.44
C GLY A 207 5.29 3.40 23.55
N ARG A 208 4.04 3.25 23.11
CA ARG A 208 3.57 2.13 22.28
C ARG A 208 3.57 2.47 20.79
N TRP A 209 3.78 1.44 19.99
CA TRP A 209 3.59 1.48 18.55
C TRP A 209 2.15 1.13 18.19
N TYR A 210 1.63 1.73 17.14
CA TYR A 210 0.36 1.35 16.54
C TYR A 210 0.67 0.62 15.25
N GLU A 211 0.23 -0.62 15.17
CA GLU A 211 0.59 -1.56 14.10
C GLU A 211 -0.65 -2.29 13.60
N GLY A 212 -0.71 -2.53 12.30
CA GLY A 212 -1.78 -3.30 11.69
C GLY A 212 -1.28 -3.99 10.44
N SER A 213 -1.82 -5.18 10.19
CA SER A 213 -1.52 -5.93 8.99
C SER A 213 -2.77 -6.64 8.48
N ALA A 214 -2.78 -6.90 7.18
CA ALA A 214 -3.78 -7.72 6.51
C ALA A 214 -3.07 -8.49 5.40
N TYR A 215 -3.55 -9.69 5.07
CA TYR A 215 -2.95 -10.50 4.02
C TYR A 215 -3.99 -11.16 3.11
N TYR A 216 -3.56 -11.37 1.87
CA TYR A 216 -4.30 -12.09 0.85
C TYR A 216 -3.36 -13.08 0.17
N ASN A 217 -3.61 -14.36 0.39
CA ASN A 217 -2.86 -15.43 -0.23
C ASN A 217 -3.78 -16.22 -1.15
N GLN A 218 -3.36 -16.39 -2.40
CA GLN A 218 -4.04 -17.22 -3.38
C GLN A 218 -3.08 -18.28 -3.91
N TYR A 219 -3.55 -19.51 -3.93
CA TYR A 219 -2.83 -20.66 -4.45
C TYR A 219 -3.63 -21.30 -5.57
N THR A 220 -2.97 -21.63 -6.67
CA THR A 220 -3.56 -22.40 -7.76
C THR A 220 -2.73 -23.67 -7.95
N VAL A 221 -3.38 -24.83 -7.93
CA VAL A 221 -2.75 -26.13 -8.09
C VAL A 221 -3.46 -26.88 -9.21
N PHE A 222 -2.71 -27.56 -10.07
CA PHE A 222 -3.25 -28.37 -11.18
C PHE A 222 -4.31 -27.62 -12.00
N PHE A 223 -3.92 -26.45 -12.53
CA PHE A 223 -4.67 -25.60 -13.47
C PHE A 223 -5.95 -24.94 -12.93
N PHE A 224 -6.74 -25.64 -12.12
CA PHE A 224 -8.11 -25.23 -11.77
C PHE A 224 -8.38 -25.20 -10.27
N ILE A 225 -7.57 -25.88 -9.45
CA ILE A 225 -7.82 -25.99 -8.01
C ILE A 225 -7.29 -24.73 -7.34
N ASN A 226 -8.19 -23.88 -6.88
CA ASN A 226 -7.83 -22.60 -6.25
C ASN A 226 -8.12 -22.65 -4.75
N PHE A 227 -7.13 -22.26 -3.96
CA PHE A 227 -7.25 -22.06 -2.53
C PHE A 227 -6.94 -20.61 -2.20
N ARG A 228 -7.72 -20.02 -1.30
CA ARG A 228 -7.49 -18.66 -0.82
C ARG A 228 -7.41 -18.69 0.70
N GLY A 229 -6.46 -17.94 1.24
CA GLY A 229 -6.33 -17.68 2.66
C GLY A 229 -6.19 -16.18 2.87
N THR A 230 -7.14 -15.59 3.58
CA THR A 230 -7.14 -14.16 3.88
C THR A 230 -7.73 -13.93 5.25
N ASP A 231 -7.31 -12.82 5.87
CA ASP A 231 -7.88 -12.31 7.10
C ASP A 231 -8.75 -11.07 6.87
N MET A 232 -9.01 -10.70 5.61
CA MET A 232 -9.90 -9.60 5.27
C MET A 232 -11.36 -9.99 5.46
N VAL A 233 -12.20 -9.01 5.80
CA VAL A 233 -13.64 -9.22 5.89
C VAL A 233 -14.18 -9.40 4.47
N GLU A 234 -14.68 -10.58 4.17
CA GLU A 234 -15.21 -10.91 2.85
C GLU A 234 -16.53 -10.14 2.63
N VAL A 235 -16.62 -9.37 1.55
CA VAL A 235 -17.89 -8.78 1.13
C VAL A 235 -18.84 -9.94 0.84
N PRO A 236 -20.03 -10.00 1.47
CA PRO A 236 -20.97 -11.09 1.23
C PRO A 236 -21.19 -11.24 -0.27
N ALA A 237 -21.06 -12.46 -0.79
CA ALA A 237 -21.39 -12.72 -2.18
C ALA A 237 -22.82 -12.25 -2.43
N LEU A 238 -23.00 -11.37 -3.43
CA LEU A 238 -24.33 -11.01 -3.90
C LEU A 238 -25.00 -12.30 -4.37
N GLN A 239 -25.98 -12.77 -3.60
CA GLN A 239 -26.82 -13.91 -3.94
C GLN A 239 -27.82 -13.53 -5.03
#